data_AF-A0A3M1AWM9-F1
#
_entry.id   AF-A0A3M1AWM9-F1
#
_cell.length_a   1.000
_cell.length_b   1.000
_cell.length_c   1.000
_cell.angle_alpha   90.00
_cell.angle_beta   90.00
_cell.angle_gamma   90.00
#
_symmetry.space_group_name_H-M   'P 1'
#
loop_
_entity.id
_entity.type
_entity.pdbx_description
1 polymer ?
#
loop_
_entity_poly.entity_id
_entity_poly.type
_entity_poly.pdbx_seq_one_letter_code
_entity_poly.pdbx_strand_id
1 'polypeptide(L)'
;MSKENLTRILDNISDLPTLPTVYMRINRLLQSPDSNVSEIARIIESDQAISSKVLRLVNSSFFGFSRKVTQINHAVVLLGFNAVRNTVLSISVFESFKSSNSGIFDRREFWKHSIATGIIARLLAKELKLGQEEEAFSGGILHDLGKLVLDQHLPKRFARILD
;
A
#
# COMPACT_ATOMS: atom_id res chain seq x y z
N MET A 1 -7.59 0.03 27.23
CA MET A 1 -6.66 -1.10 27.00
C MET A 1 -5.31 -0.70 27.60
N SER A 2 -4.77 -1.39 28.60
CA SER A 2 -3.49 -1.02 29.23
C SER A 2 -2.31 -1.29 28.29
N LYS A 3 -1.22 -0.50 28.38
CA LYS A 3 -0.01 -0.67 27.55
C LYS A 3 0.54 -2.10 27.59
N GLU A 4 0.50 -2.74 28.74
CA GLU A 4 0.97 -4.13 28.95
C GLU A 4 0.17 -5.17 28.14
N ASN A 5 -1.13 -4.93 27.92
CA ASN A 5 -1.95 -5.81 27.09
C ASN A 5 -1.64 -5.66 25.60
N LEU A 6 -1.26 -4.46 25.14
CA LEU A 6 -0.85 -4.24 23.76
C LEU A 6 0.49 -4.92 23.48
N THR A 7 1.47 -4.78 24.36
CA THR A 7 2.79 -5.43 24.22
C THR A 7 2.65 -6.95 24.15
N ARG A 8 1.83 -7.56 25.02
CA ARG A 8 1.54 -9.00 24.95
C ARG A 8 0.87 -9.44 23.65
N ILE A 9 0.01 -8.61 23.05
CA ILE A 9 -0.59 -8.93 21.75
C ILE A 9 0.48 -8.88 20.66
N LEU A 10 1.33 -7.84 20.69
CA LEU A 10 2.46 -7.69 19.75
C LEU A 10 3.46 -8.86 19.86
N ASP A 11 3.78 -9.30 21.07
CA ASP A 11 4.70 -10.43 21.33
C ASP A 11 4.14 -11.77 20.81
N ASN A 12 2.81 -11.91 20.72
CA ASN A 12 2.15 -13.10 20.18
C ASN A 12 1.93 -13.03 18.66
N ILE A 13 2.20 -11.89 18.03
CA ILE A 13 2.18 -11.74 16.57
C ILE A 13 3.58 -12.15 16.07
N SER A 14 3.74 -13.46 15.83
CA SER A 14 5.04 -14.06 15.46
C SER A 14 5.56 -13.58 14.10
N ASP A 15 4.64 -13.26 13.18
CA ASP A 15 4.95 -12.87 11.80
C ASP A 15 4.03 -11.74 11.35
N LEU A 16 4.39 -10.51 11.71
CA LEU A 16 3.96 -9.39 10.87
C LEU A 16 4.65 -9.57 9.52
N PRO A 17 3.89 -9.62 8.41
CA PRO A 17 4.51 -9.76 7.11
C PRO A 17 5.50 -8.62 6.88
N THR A 18 6.75 -8.99 6.64
CA THR A 18 7.81 -8.03 6.34
C THR A 18 7.46 -7.25 5.09
N LEU A 19 7.83 -5.96 5.06
CA LEU A 19 7.71 -5.17 3.84
C LEU A 19 8.43 -5.89 2.69
N PRO A 20 7.79 -6.07 1.53
CA PRO A 20 8.41 -6.76 0.41
C PRO A 20 9.72 -6.12 0.01
N THR A 21 10.67 -6.98 -0.35
CA THR A 21 12.02 -6.59 -0.80
C THR A 21 11.98 -5.57 -1.92
N VAL A 22 10.98 -5.65 -2.82
CA VAL A 22 10.74 -4.69 -3.90
C VAL A 22 10.43 -3.28 -3.36
N TYR A 23 9.54 -3.14 -2.37
CA TYR A 23 9.26 -1.85 -1.74
C TYR A 23 10.50 -1.29 -1.05
N MET A 24 11.22 -2.12 -0.28
CA MET A 24 12.43 -1.67 0.41
C MET A 24 13.51 -1.18 -0.55
N ARG A 25 13.70 -1.86 -1.69
CA ARG A 25 14.65 -1.46 -2.74
C ARG A 25 14.25 -0.14 -3.39
N ILE A 26 12.97 0.03 -3.73
CA ILE A 26 12.46 1.30 -4.28
C ILE A 26 12.63 2.43 -3.26
N ASN A 27 12.31 2.18 -1.99
CA ASN A 27 12.42 3.17 -0.93
C ASN A 27 13.86 3.64 -0.70
N ARG A 28 14.84 2.72 -0.73
CA ARG A 28 16.27 3.10 -0.65
C ARG A 28 16.71 3.95 -1.84
N LEU A 29 16.28 3.60 -3.05
CA LEU A 29 16.63 4.38 -4.23
C LEU A 29 16.10 5.81 -4.14
N LEU A 30 14.86 5.99 -3.66
CA LEU A 30 14.26 7.33 -3.54
C LEU A 30 14.90 8.21 -2.47
N GLN A 31 15.71 7.64 -1.57
CA GLN A 31 16.55 8.39 -0.65
C GLN A 31 17.89 8.82 -1.26
N SER A 32 18.23 8.32 -2.46
CA SER A 32 19.42 8.71 -3.21
C SER A 32 19.11 9.93 -4.10
N PRO A 33 19.94 11.00 -4.07
CA PRO A 33 19.78 12.17 -4.93
C PRO A 33 19.85 11.83 -6.44
N ASP A 34 20.49 10.73 -6.80
CA ASP A 34 20.74 10.32 -8.20
C ASP A 34 19.74 9.28 -8.73
N SER A 35 18.59 9.10 -8.07
CA SER A 35 17.65 8.04 -8.44
C SER A 35 17.06 8.24 -9.84
N ASN A 36 17.26 7.24 -10.71
CA ASN A 36 16.79 7.24 -12.10
C ASN A 36 15.50 6.40 -12.25
N VAL A 37 14.56 6.91 -13.06
CA VAL A 37 13.32 6.24 -13.51
C VAL A 37 13.58 4.81 -13.96
N SER A 38 14.67 4.61 -14.70
CA SER A 38 15.05 3.31 -15.24
C SER A 38 15.45 2.29 -14.17
N GLU A 39 15.93 2.71 -13.00
CA GLU A 39 16.28 1.79 -11.91
C GLU A 39 15.05 1.31 -11.15
N ILE A 40 14.11 2.21 -10.89
CA ILE A 40 12.86 1.87 -10.22
C ILE A 40 11.99 1.01 -11.14
N ALA A 41 11.93 1.32 -12.43
CA ALA A 41 11.25 0.48 -13.40
C ALA A 41 11.82 -0.94 -13.41
N ARG A 42 13.16 -1.11 -13.45
CA ARG A 42 13.81 -2.43 -13.39
C ARG A 42 13.50 -3.21 -12.12
N ILE A 43 13.40 -2.55 -10.97
CA ILE A 43 13.05 -3.23 -9.71
C ILE A 43 11.61 -3.72 -9.73
N ILE A 44 10.69 -2.92 -10.26
CA ILE A 44 9.29 -3.32 -10.38
C ILE A 44 9.14 -4.45 -11.40
N GLU A 45 9.81 -4.33 -12.56
CA GLU A 45 9.85 -5.34 -13.62
C GLU A 45 10.42 -6.69 -13.15
N SER A 46 11.31 -6.67 -12.14
CA SER A 46 11.85 -7.90 -11.55
C SER A 46 10.80 -8.73 -10.80
N ASP A 47 9.63 -8.15 -10.51
CA ASP A 47 8.47 -8.85 -9.95
C ASP A 47 7.26 -8.73 -10.89
N GLN A 48 6.94 -9.84 -11.57
CA GLN A 48 5.87 -9.88 -12.56
C GLN A 48 4.48 -9.61 -11.95
N ALA A 49 4.26 -10.00 -10.68
CA ALA A 49 2.99 -9.81 -10.01
C ALA A 49 2.77 -8.34 -9.64
N ILE A 50 3.81 -7.68 -9.12
CA ILE A 50 3.79 -6.24 -8.82
C ILE A 50 3.66 -5.44 -10.12
N SER A 51 4.43 -5.78 -11.16
CA SER A 51 4.37 -5.13 -12.48
C SER A 51 2.96 -5.15 -13.08
N SER A 52 2.30 -6.31 -13.10
CA SER A 52 0.92 -6.44 -13.60
C SER A 52 -0.06 -5.54 -12.86
N LYS A 53 0.10 -5.42 -11.55
CA LYS A 53 -0.79 -4.61 -10.70
C LYS A 53 -0.54 -3.12 -10.83
N VAL A 54 0.72 -2.71 -10.94
CA VAL A 54 1.10 -1.32 -11.26
C VAL A 54 0.45 -0.91 -12.57
N LEU A 55 0.63 -1.69 -13.64
CA LEU A 55 0.01 -1.39 -14.95
C LEU A 55 -1.51 -1.35 -14.89
N ARG A 56 -2.14 -2.26 -14.14
CA ARG A 56 -3.60 -2.27 -13.96
C ARG A 56 -4.10 -1.03 -13.23
N LEU A 57 -3.38 -0.58 -12.20
CA LEU A 57 -3.73 0.62 -11.46
C LEU A 57 -3.56 1.87 -12.32
N VAL A 58 -2.43 1.99 -13.03
CA VAL A 58 -2.16 3.09 -13.98
C VAL A 58 -3.25 3.21 -15.03
N ASN A 59 -3.75 2.09 -15.54
CA ASN A 59 -4.82 2.03 -16.54
C ASN A 59 -6.24 2.10 -15.95
N SER A 60 -6.37 2.32 -14.63
CA SER A 60 -7.69 2.49 -14.02
C SER A 60 -8.30 3.83 -14.39
N SER A 61 -9.63 3.92 -14.30
CA SER A 61 -10.38 5.16 -14.53
C SER A 61 -9.92 6.32 -13.64
N PHE A 62 -9.25 6.01 -12.53
CA PHE A 62 -8.71 6.99 -11.59
C PHE A 62 -7.65 7.91 -12.22
N PHE A 63 -6.71 7.36 -12.99
CA PHE A 63 -5.69 8.18 -13.65
C PHE A 63 -6.14 8.72 -15.00
N GLY A 64 -7.16 8.10 -15.61
CA GLY A 64 -7.87 8.67 -16.76
C GLY A 64 -7.01 8.86 -18.01
N PHE A 65 -5.91 8.12 -18.17
CA PHE A 65 -5.04 8.23 -19.35
C PHE A 65 -5.77 7.81 -20.63
N SER A 66 -5.64 8.61 -21.68
CA SER A 66 -6.30 8.40 -22.97
C SER A 66 -5.76 7.20 -23.75
N ARG A 67 -4.55 6.72 -23.42
CA ARG A 67 -3.92 5.56 -24.02
C ARG A 67 -3.51 4.56 -22.95
N LYS A 68 -3.65 3.27 -23.29
CA LYS A 68 -3.24 2.17 -22.41
C LYS A 68 -1.73 2.19 -22.21
N VAL A 69 -1.30 2.25 -20.95
CA VAL A 69 0.10 2.14 -20.54
C VAL A 69 0.47 0.66 -20.45
N THR A 70 1.48 0.24 -21.20
CA THR A 70 1.92 -1.17 -21.29
C THR A 70 3.32 -1.43 -20.72
N GLN A 71 4.09 -0.37 -20.45
CA GLN A 71 5.47 -0.45 -19.97
C GLN A 71 5.61 0.21 -18.60
N ILE A 72 6.41 -0.38 -17.71
CA ILE A 72 6.61 0.14 -16.36
C ILE A 72 7.39 1.45 -16.41
N ASN A 73 8.39 1.59 -17.27
CA ASN A 73 9.11 2.87 -17.41
C ASN A 73 8.13 4.03 -17.69
N HIS A 74 7.14 3.80 -18.56
CA HIS A 74 6.16 4.79 -18.96
C HIS A 74 5.19 5.08 -17.81
N ALA A 75 4.81 4.05 -17.04
CA ALA A 75 4.05 4.23 -15.81
C ALA A 75 4.79 5.09 -14.78
N VAL A 76 6.10 4.88 -14.59
CA VAL A 76 6.93 5.66 -13.66
C VAL A 76 7.06 7.11 -14.12
N VAL A 77 7.24 7.35 -15.42
CA VAL A 77 7.29 8.72 -15.98
C VAL A 77 5.96 9.45 -15.81
N LEU A 78 4.83 8.78 -16.11
CA LEU A 78 3.50 9.40 -16.05
C LEU A 78 3.02 9.66 -14.62
N LEU A 79 3.29 8.73 -13.69
CA LEU A 79 2.84 8.84 -12.31
C LEU A 79 3.81 9.62 -11.42
N GLY A 80 5.09 9.64 -11.77
CA GLY A 80 6.15 10.07 -10.88
C GLY A 80 6.53 9.00 -9.86
N PHE A 81 7.73 9.17 -9.30
CA PHE A 81 8.36 8.20 -8.41
C PHE A 81 7.57 7.85 -7.15
N ASN A 82 7.05 8.87 -6.47
CA ASN A 82 6.39 8.69 -5.18
C ASN A 82 5.07 7.93 -5.33
N ALA A 83 4.28 8.26 -6.35
CA ALA A 83 3.03 7.55 -6.65
C ALA A 83 3.28 6.07 -6.97
N VAL A 84 4.38 5.74 -7.66
CA VAL A 84 4.77 4.35 -7.93
C VAL A 84 5.22 3.64 -6.67
N ARG A 85 6.08 4.24 -5.84
CA ARG A 85 6.50 3.69 -4.54
C ARG A 85 5.28 3.36 -3.68
N ASN A 86 4.35 4.29 -3.61
CA ASN A 86 3.13 4.18 -2.82
C ASN A 86 2.21 3.10 -3.36
N THR A 87 2.07 2.98 -4.68
CA THR A 87 1.35 1.88 -5.35
C THR A 87 1.95 0.52 -5.00
N VAL A 88 3.28 0.40 -5.08
CA VAL A 88 3.99 -0.84 -4.74
C VAL A 88 3.79 -1.18 -3.27
N LEU A 89 3.79 -0.20 -2.36
CA LEU A 89 3.45 -0.40 -0.96
C LEU A 89 2.04 -0.95 -0.78
N SER A 90 1.04 -0.35 -1.41
CA SER A 90 -0.35 -0.81 -1.30
C SER A 90 -0.52 -2.25 -1.76
N ILE A 91 0.08 -2.58 -2.93
CA ILE A 91 0.06 -3.93 -3.50
C ILE A 91 0.75 -4.93 -2.58
N SER A 92 1.88 -4.52 -2.03
CA SER A 92 2.71 -5.32 -1.13
C SER A 92 1.95 -5.68 0.14
N VAL A 93 1.38 -4.67 0.80
CA VAL A 93 0.57 -4.86 2.00
C VAL A 93 -0.64 -5.74 1.68
N PHE A 94 -1.31 -5.56 0.54
CA PHE A 94 -2.44 -6.40 0.14
C PHE A 94 -2.09 -7.89 0.07
N GLU A 95 -0.97 -8.26 -0.56
CA GLU A 95 -0.59 -9.67 -0.70
C GLU A 95 -0.19 -10.30 0.63
N SER A 96 0.47 -9.52 1.49
CA SER A 96 0.86 -9.93 2.83
C SER A 96 -0.29 -10.37 3.72
N PHE A 97 -1.52 -9.88 3.48
CA PHE A 97 -2.72 -10.20 4.25
C PHE A 97 -3.76 -10.99 3.44
N LYS A 98 -3.34 -11.78 2.45
CA LYS A 98 -4.27 -12.51 1.57
C LYS A 98 -4.69 -13.90 2.09
N SER A 99 -3.96 -14.46 3.06
CA SER A 99 -4.01 -15.88 3.42
C SER A 99 -4.96 -16.29 4.56
N SER A 100 -5.59 -15.37 5.28
CA SER A 100 -6.38 -15.71 6.49
C SER A 100 -7.79 -15.12 6.49
N ASN A 101 -8.68 -15.59 5.62
CA ASN A 101 -10.05 -15.07 5.64
C ASN A 101 -10.87 -15.72 6.78
N SER A 102 -11.12 -14.98 7.85
CA SER A 102 -12.06 -15.38 8.91
C SER A 102 -13.52 -15.37 8.44
N GLY A 103 -13.79 -14.76 7.28
CA GLY A 103 -15.10 -14.67 6.62
C GLY A 103 -15.98 -13.54 7.14
N ILE A 104 -15.69 -12.98 8.32
CA ILE A 104 -16.49 -11.93 8.97
C ILE A 104 -16.03 -10.53 8.54
N PHE A 105 -14.73 -10.35 8.31
CA PHE A 105 -14.16 -9.09 7.86
C PHE A 105 -13.95 -9.09 6.35
N ASP A 106 -14.70 -8.25 5.63
CA ASP A 106 -14.50 -8.08 4.19
C ASP A 106 -13.23 -7.27 3.90
N ARG A 107 -12.13 -8.00 3.73
CA ARG A 107 -10.83 -7.43 3.36
C ARG A 107 -10.92 -6.64 2.05
N ARG A 108 -11.78 -7.01 1.09
CA ARG A 108 -11.89 -6.30 -0.19
C ARG A 108 -12.47 -4.91 0.01
N GLU A 109 -13.53 -4.77 0.81
CA GLU A 109 -14.11 -3.47 1.14
C GLU A 109 -13.15 -2.63 1.99
N PHE A 110 -12.46 -3.26 2.94
CA PHE A 110 -11.38 -2.59 3.68
C PHE A 110 -10.32 -1.99 2.74
N TRP A 111 -9.88 -2.74 1.74
CA TRP A 111 -8.86 -2.25 0.80
C TRP A 111 -9.37 -1.12 -0.08
N LYS A 112 -10.62 -1.19 -0.54
CA LYS A 112 -11.25 -0.09 -1.27
C LYS A 112 -11.27 1.18 -0.43
N HIS A 113 -11.66 1.06 0.85
CA HIS A 113 -11.63 2.16 1.81
C HIS A 113 -10.21 2.73 1.97
N SER A 114 -9.21 1.91 2.30
CA SER A 114 -7.82 2.35 2.47
C SER A 114 -7.27 3.08 1.24
N ILE A 115 -7.52 2.55 0.04
CA ILE A 115 -7.08 3.20 -1.22
C ILE A 115 -7.83 4.52 -1.43
N ALA A 116 -9.15 4.55 -1.23
CA ALA A 116 -9.94 5.77 -1.36
C ALA A 116 -9.48 6.84 -0.36
N THR A 117 -9.23 6.47 0.90
CA THR A 117 -8.69 7.37 1.93
C THR A 117 -7.31 7.90 1.53
N GLY A 118 -6.40 7.04 1.05
CA GLY A 118 -5.09 7.48 0.54
C GLY A 118 -5.21 8.47 -0.61
N ILE A 119 -6.08 8.19 -1.58
CA ILE A 119 -6.36 9.09 -2.71
C ILE A 119 -6.90 10.43 -2.22
N ILE A 120 -7.90 10.44 -1.34
CA ILE A 120 -8.51 11.67 -0.82
C ILE A 120 -7.50 12.46 -0.01
N ALA A 121 -6.72 11.82 0.86
CA ALA A 121 -5.68 12.45 1.65
C ALA A 121 -4.63 13.12 0.75
N ARG A 122 -4.22 12.46 -0.34
CA ARG A 122 -3.33 13.04 -1.36
C ARG A 122 -3.93 14.28 -2.02
N LEU A 123 -5.20 14.20 -2.44
CA LEU A 123 -5.89 15.32 -3.08
C LEU A 123 -6.03 16.51 -2.14
N LEU A 124 -6.35 16.26 -0.87
CA LEU A 124 -6.42 17.30 0.16
C LEU A 124 -5.06 17.94 0.42
N ALA A 125 -4.00 17.15 0.56
CA ALA A 125 -2.64 17.66 0.74
C ALA A 125 -2.19 18.54 -0.43
N LYS A 126 -2.57 18.18 -1.66
CA LYS A 126 -2.31 18.96 -2.87
C LYS A 126 -3.09 20.28 -2.87
N GLU A 127 -4.40 20.23 -2.60
CA GLU A 127 -5.26 21.41 -2.58
C GLU A 127 -4.83 22.41 -1.49
N LEU A 128 -4.44 21.89 -0.33
CA LEU A 128 -3.93 22.68 0.80
C LEU A 128 -2.45 23.06 0.65
N LYS A 129 -1.78 22.66 -0.43
CA LYS A 129 -0.37 22.97 -0.74
C LYS A 129 0.60 22.59 0.39
N LEU A 130 0.39 21.42 1.00
CA LEU A 130 1.20 20.95 2.12
C LEU A 130 2.58 20.43 1.70
N GLY A 131 2.77 20.08 0.41
CA GLY A 131 4.02 19.49 -0.09
C GLY A 131 4.31 18.09 0.48
N GLN A 132 3.28 17.41 0.98
CA GLN A 132 3.34 16.09 1.63
C GLN A 132 2.28 15.14 1.05
N GLU A 133 1.96 15.28 -0.23
CA GLU A 133 0.92 14.54 -0.93
C GLU A 133 1.09 13.02 -0.79
N GLU A 134 2.34 12.57 -0.79
CA GLU A 134 2.69 11.16 -0.91
C GLU A 134 2.81 10.50 0.47
N GLU A 135 3.22 11.26 1.48
CA GLU A 135 3.09 10.93 2.90
C GLU A 135 1.60 10.84 3.27
N ALA A 136 0.79 11.79 2.84
CA ALA A 136 -0.65 11.80 3.07
C ALA A 136 -1.33 10.58 2.41
N PHE A 137 -0.95 10.24 1.17
CA PHE A 137 -1.41 9.01 0.52
C PHE A 137 -1.05 7.76 1.32
N SER A 138 0.22 7.64 1.71
CA SER A 138 0.73 6.50 2.48
C SER A 138 0.00 6.37 3.82
N GLY A 139 -0.18 7.50 4.52
CA GLY A 139 -0.92 7.58 5.77
C GLY A 139 -2.36 7.12 5.59
N GLY A 140 -3.05 7.59 4.54
CA GLY A 140 -4.42 7.18 4.25
C GLY A 140 -4.57 5.69 3.92
N ILE A 141 -3.58 5.06 3.29
CA ILE A 141 -3.61 3.61 3.07
C ILE A 141 -3.36 2.82 4.35
N LEU A 142 -2.42 3.28 5.17
CA LEU A 142 -1.95 2.56 6.35
C LEU A 142 -2.77 2.84 7.63
N HIS A 143 -3.63 3.85 7.63
CA HIS A 143 -4.29 4.35 8.86
C HIS A 143 -5.04 3.26 9.65
N ASP A 144 -5.68 2.33 8.94
CA ASP A 144 -6.47 1.27 9.54
C ASP A 144 -5.79 -0.12 9.45
N LEU A 145 -4.49 -0.21 9.17
CA LEU A 145 -3.74 -1.48 9.05
C LEU A 145 -3.93 -2.39 10.29
N GLY A 146 -4.11 -1.79 11.47
CA GLY A 146 -4.39 -2.51 12.70
C GLY A 146 -5.61 -3.44 12.62
N LYS A 147 -6.62 -3.13 11.80
CA LYS A 147 -7.80 -3.99 11.59
C LYS A 147 -7.42 -5.33 10.97
N LEU A 148 -6.46 -5.34 10.04
CA LEU A 148 -5.95 -6.59 9.44
C LEU A 148 -5.14 -7.40 10.43
N VAL A 149 -4.36 -6.73 11.28
CA VAL A 149 -3.61 -7.40 12.36
C VAL A 149 -4.59 -8.07 13.33
N LEU A 150 -5.67 -7.39 13.71
CA LEU A 150 -6.71 -7.94 14.56
C LEU A 150 -7.48 -9.10 13.90
N ASP A 151 -7.84 -8.96 12.63
CA ASP A 151 -8.52 -10.01 11.86
C ASP A 151 -7.64 -11.27 11.72
N GLN A 152 -6.34 -11.10 11.48
CA GLN A 152 -5.41 -12.22 11.29
C GLN A 152 -5.02 -12.91 12.61
N HIS A 153 -4.72 -12.14 13.66
CA HIS A 153 -4.14 -12.70 14.89
C HIS A 153 -5.13 -12.81 16.06
N LEU A 154 -6.24 -12.07 16.02
CA LEU A 154 -7.28 -12.09 17.05
C LEU A 154 -8.70 -12.27 16.48
N PRO A 155 -8.93 -13.17 15.50
CA PRO A 155 -10.18 -13.24 14.73
C PRO A 155 -11.43 -13.36 15.59
N LYS A 156 -11.40 -14.18 16.65
CA LYS A 156 -12.54 -14.36 17.57
C LYS A 156 -12.89 -13.10 18.38
N ARG A 157 -11.89 -12.29 18.74
CA ARG A 157 -12.11 -11.04 19.48
C ARG A 157 -12.54 -9.94 18.53
N PHE A 158 -11.93 -9.91 17.35
CA PHE A 158 -12.27 -8.93 16.32
C PHE A 158 -13.69 -9.12 15.80
N ALA A 159 -14.14 -10.37 15.60
CA ALA A 159 -15.52 -10.70 15.25
C ALA A 159 -16.55 -10.06 16.22
N ARG A 160 -16.33 -10.15 17.53
CA ARG A 160 -17.24 -9.55 18.54
C ARG A 160 -17.30 -8.02 18.51
N ILE A 161 -16.36 -7.36 17.84
CA ILE A 161 -16.36 -5.89 17.67
C ILE A 161 -17.14 -5.51 16.41
N LEU A 162 -17.27 -6.43 15.45
CA LEU A 162 -17.99 -6.23 14.19
C LEU A 162 -19.47 -6.60 14.28
N ASP A 163 -19.87 -7.40 15.28
CA ASP A 163 -21.26 -7.66 15.69
C ASP A 163 -21.85 -6.48 16.48
#